data_AF-A0A9X0XHL8-F1
#
_entry.id   AF-A0A9X0XHL8-F1
#
_cell.length_a   1.000
_cell.length_b   1.000
_cell.length_c   1.000
_cell.angle_alpha   90.00
_cell.angle_beta   90.00
_cell.angle_gamma   90.00
#
_symmetry.space_group_name_H-M   'P 1'
#
loop_
_entity.id
_entity.type
_entity.pdbx_description
1 polymer ?
#
loop_
_entity_poly.entity_id
_entity_poly.type
_entity_poly.pdbx_seq_one_letter_code
_entity_poly.pdbx_strand_id
1 'polypeptide(L)'
;MHMHAQQDIDAMHRKSHTGHPQETPAQRVTRLYATEGGPLIGWLYDECRRRGQEFREMAAALGVTYGYINQLRSGIRQVRQISDDFAVRCANYLGVPPVVVKMVAGRIPMSDFVHPREPLQDAIDRAMARMLDDPAARHILPADMSGLSLDAKQSLVAMYQECTGHDLLGACQLPELVRWLQRAAMIHDESEAEAVRGHRDLVAVG
;
A
#
# COMPACT_ATOMS: atom_id res chain seq x y z
N MET A 1 49.50 -18.91 -35.24
CA MET A 1 49.06 -17.50 -35.07
C MET A 1 47.53 -17.42 -34.90
N HIS A 2 46.89 -18.26 -34.08
CA HIS A 2 45.41 -18.29 -33.93
C HIS A 2 44.99 -18.77 -32.52
N MET A 3 45.76 -18.40 -31.48
CA MET A 3 45.48 -18.83 -30.10
C MET A 3 45.38 -17.68 -29.08
N HIS A 4 45.74 -16.45 -29.46
CA HIS A 4 45.65 -15.28 -28.58
C HIS A 4 44.39 -14.44 -28.77
N ALA A 5 43.70 -14.54 -29.91
CA ALA A 5 42.50 -13.73 -30.18
C ALA A 5 41.25 -14.21 -29.43
N GLN A 6 41.19 -15.48 -29.01
CA GLN A 6 40.02 -16.04 -28.34
C GLN A 6 39.99 -15.74 -26.83
N GLN A 7 41.16 -15.51 -26.21
CA GLN A 7 41.26 -15.19 -24.79
C GLN A 7 40.83 -13.75 -24.48
N ASP A 8 40.94 -12.83 -25.45
CA ASP A 8 40.51 -11.44 -25.28
C ASP A 8 38.99 -11.27 -25.46
N ILE A 9 38.31 -12.12 -26.24
CA ILE A 9 36.86 -12.08 -26.42
C ILE A 9 36.14 -12.59 -25.15
N ASP A 10 36.68 -13.62 -24.50
CA ASP A 10 36.17 -14.13 -23.22
C ASP A 10 36.47 -13.19 -22.04
N ALA A 11 37.53 -12.37 -22.13
CA ALA A 11 37.82 -11.31 -21.17
C ALA A 11 36.90 -10.08 -21.31
N MET A 12 36.28 -9.88 -22.48
CA MET A 12 35.40 -8.74 -22.77
C MET A 12 33.93 -9.01 -22.41
N HIS A 13 33.47 -10.27 -22.43
CA HIS A 13 32.13 -10.65 -21.97
C HIS A 13 31.99 -10.83 -20.45
N ARG A 14 33.09 -10.73 -19.71
CA ARG A 14 33.11 -10.80 -18.23
C ARG A 14 33.20 -9.41 -17.58
N LYS A 15 32.50 -8.41 -18.13
CA LYS A 15 32.41 -7.06 -17.51
C LYS A 15 31.02 -6.43 -17.68
N SER A 16 30.00 -7.02 -17.06
CA SER A 16 28.74 -6.31 -16.73
C SER A 16 27.83 -7.10 -15.79
N HIS A 17 28.41 -7.72 -14.76
CA HIS A 17 27.68 -8.01 -13.54
C HIS A 17 28.37 -7.26 -12.40
N THR A 18 28.18 -5.95 -12.38
CA THR A 18 28.30 -5.19 -11.14
C THR A 18 27.19 -5.68 -10.22
N GLY A 19 27.43 -6.80 -9.56
CA GLY A 19 26.65 -7.25 -8.44
C GLY A 19 26.71 -6.15 -7.40
N HIS A 20 25.64 -5.36 -7.31
CA HIS A 20 25.38 -4.64 -6.08
C HIS A 20 25.47 -5.66 -4.94
N PRO A 21 26.21 -5.40 -3.85
CA PRO A 21 26.18 -6.28 -2.69
C PRO A 21 24.71 -6.58 -2.39
N GLN A 22 24.36 -7.86 -2.17
CA GLN A 22 22.98 -8.29 -1.96
C GLN A 22 22.38 -7.48 -0.81
N GLU A 23 21.72 -6.40 -1.18
CA GLU A 23 21.15 -5.45 -0.25
C GLU A 23 19.99 -6.19 0.44
N THR A 24 20.00 -6.21 1.77
CA THR A 24 18.88 -6.76 2.51
C THR A 24 17.62 -5.92 2.26
N PRO A 25 16.41 -6.49 2.41
CA PRO A 25 15.18 -5.72 2.26
C PRO A 25 15.14 -4.44 3.12
N ALA A 26 15.67 -4.50 4.34
CA ALA A 26 15.74 -3.35 5.24
C ALA A 26 16.68 -2.25 4.70
N GLN A 27 17.86 -2.61 4.22
CA GLN A 27 18.80 -1.66 3.62
C GLN A 27 18.19 -0.98 2.39
N ARG A 28 17.48 -1.76 1.56
CA ARG A 28 16.77 -1.23 0.38
C ARG A 28 15.75 -0.19 0.77
N VAL A 29 14.94 -0.46 1.79
CA VAL A 29 13.99 0.52 2.32
C VAL A 29 14.72 1.79 2.77
N THR A 30 15.73 1.68 3.62
CA THR A 30 16.50 2.84 4.09
C THR A 30 17.05 3.69 2.93
N ARG A 31 17.63 3.06 1.91
CA ARG A 31 18.17 3.75 0.74
C ARG A 31 17.11 4.46 -0.09
N LEU A 32 15.96 3.82 -0.31
CA LEU A 32 14.84 4.43 -1.03
C LEU A 32 14.36 5.70 -0.32
N TYR A 33 14.17 5.64 1.00
CA TYR A 33 13.73 6.79 1.79
C TYR A 33 14.79 7.90 1.88
N ALA A 34 16.07 7.58 1.71
CA ALA A 34 17.15 8.57 1.63
C ALA A 34 17.29 9.24 0.25
N THR A 35 16.55 8.80 -0.77
CA THR A 35 16.63 9.36 -2.13
C THR A 35 16.00 10.76 -2.18
N GLU A 36 16.64 11.69 -2.92
CA GLU A 36 16.05 13.00 -3.23
C GLU A 36 14.68 12.84 -3.90
N GLY A 37 13.67 13.55 -3.40
CA GLY A 37 12.28 13.40 -3.85
C GLY A 37 11.57 12.18 -3.24
N GLY A 38 12.24 11.42 -2.38
CA GLY A 38 11.64 10.36 -1.58
C GLY A 38 11.58 8.99 -2.26
N PRO A 39 10.95 8.01 -1.59
CA PRO A 39 11.06 6.59 -1.92
C PRO A 39 10.46 6.21 -3.28
N LEU A 40 9.43 6.92 -3.75
CA LEU A 40 8.86 6.67 -5.07
C LEU A 40 9.89 6.97 -6.19
N ILE A 41 10.61 8.10 -6.08
CA ILE A 41 11.62 8.47 -7.07
C ILE A 41 12.79 7.49 -7.04
N GLY A 42 13.24 7.10 -5.84
CA GLY A 42 14.25 6.06 -5.68
C GLY A 42 13.86 4.74 -6.34
N TRP A 43 12.61 4.30 -6.16
CA TRP A 43 12.15 3.03 -6.70
C TRP A 43 12.02 3.07 -8.22
N LEU A 44 11.50 4.16 -8.78
CA LEU A 44 11.46 4.35 -10.22
C LEU A 44 12.86 4.30 -10.85
N TYR A 45 13.86 4.93 -10.22
CA TYR A 45 15.24 4.89 -10.70
C TYR A 45 15.87 3.51 -10.59
N ASP A 46 15.61 2.78 -9.51
CA ASP A 46 16.05 1.39 -9.38
C ASP A 46 15.44 0.52 -10.47
N GLU A 47 14.15 0.65 -10.74
CA GLU A 47 13.47 -0.11 -11.79
C GLU A 47 13.97 0.27 -13.19
N CYS A 48 14.22 1.56 -13.44
CA CYS A 48 14.83 2.05 -14.68
C CYS A 48 16.20 1.41 -14.92
N ARG A 49 17.07 1.41 -13.90
CA ARG A 49 18.39 0.77 -13.97
C ARG A 49 18.27 -0.74 -14.16
N ARG A 50 17.35 -1.39 -13.46
CA ARG A 50 17.07 -2.83 -13.60
C ARG A 50 16.65 -3.20 -15.03
N ARG A 51 15.93 -2.30 -15.70
CA ARG A 51 15.52 -2.44 -17.11
C ARG A 51 16.59 -2.04 -18.12
N GLY A 52 17.72 -1.49 -17.68
CA GLY A 52 18.75 -0.94 -18.57
C GLY A 52 18.25 0.27 -19.38
N GLN A 53 17.28 1.03 -18.85
CA GLN A 53 16.73 2.21 -19.49
C GLN A 53 17.44 3.48 -19.06
N GLU A 54 17.46 4.47 -19.95
CA GLU A 54 17.82 5.84 -19.63
C GLU A 54 16.66 6.55 -18.91
N PHE A 55 16.96 7.51 -18.02
CA PHE A 55 15.92 8.20 -17.25
C PHE A 55 14.90 8.96 -18.11
N ARG A 56 15.30 9.38 -19.33
CA ARG A 56 14.38 9.99 -20.29
C ARG A 56 13.37 8.99 -20.85
N GLU A 57 13.78 7.75 -21.06
CA GLU A 57 12.91 6.66 -21.51
C GLU A 57 11.93 6.28 -20.40
N MET A 58 12.40 6.22 -19.15
CA MET A 58 11.52 6.07 -18.00
C MET A 58 10.48 7.20 -17.94
N ALA A 59 10.89 8.46 -18.06
CA ALA A 59 9.95 9.58 -18.04
C ALA A 59 8.90 9.46 -19.16
N ALA A 60 9.31 9.10 -20.37
CA ALA A 60 8.42 8.85 -21.50
C ALA A 60 7.44 7.69 -21.23
N ALA A 61 7.91 6.57 -20.66
CA ALA A 61 7.07 5.45 -20.26
C ALA A 61 6.04 5.84 -19.19
N LEU A 62 6.39 6.78 -18.31
CA LEU A 62 5.50 7.34 -17.31
C LEU A 62 4.57 8.45 -17.87
N GLY A 63 4.64 8.75 -19.17
CA GLY A 63 3.79 9.76 -19.82
C GLY A 63 4.12 11.20 -19.42
N VAL A 64 5.33 11.47 -18.92
CA VAL A 64 5.76 12.80 -18.45
C VAL A 64 7.10 13.20 -19.05
N THR A 65 7.45 14.48 -18.88
CA THR A 65 8.77 14.97 -19.28
C THR A 65 9.82 14.61 -18.24
N TYR A 66 11.07 14.45 -18.66
CA TYR A 66 12.20 14.29 -17.72
C TYR A 66 12.32 15.49 -16.76
N GLY A 67 11.98 16.70 -17.23
CA GLY A 67 11.92 17.90 -16.40
C GLY A 67 10.93 17.78 -15.25
N TYR A 68 9.76 17.18 -15.47
CA TYR A 68 8.79 16.90 -14.42
C TYR A 68 9.35 15.95 -13.35
N ILE A 69 10.00 14.85 -13.77
CA ILE A 69 10.67 13.92 -12.85
C ILE A 69 11.75 14.63 -12.03
N ASN A 70 12.55 15.50 -12.67
CA ASN A 70 13.58 16.26 -11.98
C ASN A 70 13.00 17.27 -10.98
N GLN A 71 11.86 17.90 -11.28
CA GLN A 71 11.14 18.78 -10.34
C GLN A 71 10.60 18.01 -9.13
N LEU A 72 10.16 16.77 -9.31
CA LEU A 72 9.77 15.89 -8.20
C LEU A 72 10.98 15.51 -7.35
N ARG A 73 12.10 15.15 -7.99
CA ARG A 73 13.36 14.80 -7.31
C ARG A 73 13.90 15.96 -6.46
N SER A 74 13.92 17.16 -7.02
CA SER A 74 14.43 18.36 -6.33
C SER A 74 13.46 18.93 -5.30
N GLY A 75 12.23 18.41 -5.23
CA GLY A 75 11.19 18.90 -4.30
C GLY A 75 10.50 20.18 -4.75
N ILE A 76 10.82 20.74 -5.93
CA ILE A 76 10.08 21.87 -6.53
C ILE A 76 8.60 21.50 -6.68
N ARG A 77 8.32 20.25 -7.08
CA ARG A 77 6.99 19.65 -7.01
C ARG A 77 6.98 18.61 -5.91
N GLN A 78 5.90 18.60 -5.12
CA GLN A 78 5.75 17.64 -4.03
C GLN A 78 5.24 16.31 -4.57
N VAL A 79 5.96 15.22 -4.28
CA VAL A 79 5.56 13.87 -4.71
C VAL A 79 4.18 13.48 -4.16
N ARG A 80 3.81 13.94 -2.96
CA ARG A 80 2.46 13.70 -2.40
C ARG A 80 1.30 14.30 -3.23
N GLN A 81 1.60 15.22 -4.15
CA GLN A 81 0.62 15.89 -5.00
C GLN A 81 0.53 15.31 -6.42
N ILE A 82 1.19 14.17 -6.70
CA ILE A 82 1.13 13.52 -8.02
C ILE A 82 -0.31 13.18 -8.43
N SER A 83 -0.68 13.31 -9.70
CA SER A 83 -2.03 12.97 -10.17
C SER A 83 -2.32 11.46 -10.08
N ASP A 84 -3.60 11.09 -10.11
CA ASP A 84 -4.00 9.68 -10.14
C ASP A 84 -3.54 8.98 -11.42
N ASP A 85 -3.62 9.63 -12.58
CA ASP A 85 -3.09 9.10 -13.85
C ASP A 85 -1.59 8.82 -13.76
N PHE A 86 -0.82 9.74 -13.18
CA PHE A 86 0.61 9.52 -12.97
C PHE A 86 0.88 8.36 -12.00
N ALA A 87 0.10 8.25 -10.92
CA ALA A 87 0.22 7.14 -9.98
C ALA A 87 -0.06 5.78 -10.66
N VAL A 88 -1.06 5.70 -11.53
CA VAL A 88 -1.39 4.49 -12.32
C VAL A 88 -0.26 4.14 -13.28
N ARG A 89 0.31 5.12 -13.99
CA ARG A 89 1.44 4.89 -14.89
C ARG A 89 2.68 4.39 -14.16
N CYS A 90 3.00 4.99 -13.01
CA CYS A 90 4.05 4.50 -12.12
C CYS A 90 3.78 3.07 -11.65
N ALA A 91 2.54 2.75 -11.30
CA ALA A 91 2.15 1.42 -10.81
C ALA A 91 2.34 0.35 -11.89
N ASN A 92 1.89 0.63 -13.12
CA ASN A 92 2.11 -0.21 -14.29
C ASN A 92 3.60 -0.37 -14.60
N TYR A 93 4.37 0.73 -14.51
CA TYR A 93 5.81 0.68 -14.69
C TYR A 93 6.50 -0.16 -13.62
N LEU A 94 6.05 -0.13 -12.37
CA LEU A 94 6.67 -0.88 -11.25
C LEU A 94 6.11 -2.30 -11.07
N GLY A 95 5.01 -2.65 -11.73
CA GLY A 95 4.35 -3.96 -11.58
C GLY A 95 3.61 -4.13 -10.24
N VAL A 96 3.04 -3.05 -9.70
CA VAL A 96 2.33 -3.05 -8.42
C VAL A 96 0.95 -2.39 -8.53
N PRO A 97 0.02 -2.61 -7.58
CA PRO A 97 -1.26 -1.89 -7.56
C PRO A 97 -1.07 -0.37 -7.36
N PRO A 98 -1.92 0.50 -7.96
CA PRO A 98 -1.82 1.96 -7.82
C PRO A 98 -1.85 2.48 -6.39
N VAL A 99 -2.57 1.81 -5.48
CA VAL A 99 -2.60 2.16 -4.05
C VAL A 99 -1.21 2.12 -3.42
N VAL A 100 -0.34 1.19 -3.82
CA VAL A 100 1.04 1.10 -3.34
C VAL A 100 1.83 2.35 -3.71
N VAL A 101 1.70 2.81 -4.97
CA VAL A 101 2.34 4.05 -5.41
C VAL A 101 1.82 5.25 -4.63
N LYS A 102 0.51 5.36 -4.41
CA LYS A 102 -0.09 6.46 -3.64
C LYS A 102 0.38 6.46 -2.19
N MET A 103 0.53 5.29 -1.55
CA MET A 103 1.09 5.16 -0.20
C MET A 103 2.56 5.58 -0.15
N VAL A 104 3.40 5.06 -1.06
CA VAL A 104 4.83 5.39 -1.12
C VAL A 104 5.06 6.86 -1.49
N ALA A 105 4.17 7.47 -2.28
CA ALA A 105 4.16 8.90 -2.57
C ALA A 105 3.75 9.77 -1.35
N GLY A 106 3.24 9.16 -0.28
CA GLY A 106 2.71 9.86 0.89
C GLY A 106 1.35 10.52 0.66
N ARG A 107 0.61 10.10 -0.37
CA ARG A 107 -0.74 10.59 -0.69
C ARG A 107 -1.82 9.91 0.17
N ILE A 108 -1.53 8.70 0.64
CA ILE A 108 -2.33 7.96 1.64
C ILE A 108 -1.44 7.77 2.88
N PRO A 109 -1.47 8.68 3.86
CA PRO A 109 -0.68 8.57 5.08
C PRO A 109 -1.18 7.48 6.01
N MET A 110 -0.33 7.04 6.95
CA MET A 110 -0.72 6.04 7.96
C MET A 110 -1.92 6.48 8.80
N SER A 111 -2.11 7.79 9.00
CA SER A 111 -3.26 8.34 9.72
C SER A 111 -4.60 7.96 9.09
N ASP A 112 -4.65 7.70 7.78
CA ASP A 112 -5.88 7.29 7.09
C ASP A 112 -6.30 5.85 7.46
N PHE A 113 -5.37 5.07 8.02
CA PHE A 113 -5.59 3.70 8.48
C PHE A 113 -5.78 3.60 10.00
N VAL A 114 -5.62 4.71 10.72
CA VAL A 114 -5.77 4.74 12.18
C VAL A 114 -7.20 5.16 12.50
N HIS A 115 -7.95 4.29 13.19
CA HIS A 115 -9.23 4.67 13.75
C HIS A 115 -9.07 5.91 14.65
N PRO A 116 -10.05 6.85 14.66
CA PRO A 116 -10.01 7.99 15.55
C PRO A 116 -9.69 7.56 16.98
N ARG A 117 -8.77 8.27 17.65
CA ARG A 117 -8.42 8.00 19.05
C ARG A 117 -9.66 8.14 19.92
N GLU A 118 -10.28 7.01 20.25
CA GLU A 118 -11.36 6.97 21.22
C GLU A 118 -10.78 6.74 22.63
N PRO A 119 -11.45 7.25 23.68
CA PRO A 119 -11.14 6.89 25.06
C PRO A 119 -11.11 5.37 25.26
N LEU A 120 -10.20 4.90 26.12
CA LEU A 120 -10.05 3.46 26.41
C LEU A 120 -11.38 2.81 26.85
N GLN A 121 -12.17 3.53 27.65
CA GLN A 121 -13.48 3.08 28.10
C GLN A 121 -14.40 2.78 26.91
N ASP A 122 -14.47 3.69 25.94
CA ASP A 122 -15.34 3.57 24.76
C ASP A 122 -14.89 2.42 23.85
N ALA A 123 -13.57 2.25 23.68
CA ALA A 123 -13.00 1.12 22.93
C ALA A 123 -13.40 -0.23 23.54
N ILE A 124 -13.28 -0.34 24.87
CA ILE A 124 -13.60 -1.55 25.61
C ILE A 124 -15.11 -1.81 25.63
N ASP A 125 -15.94 -0.79 25.81
CA ASP A 125 -17.40 -0.96 25.76
C ASP A 125 -17.88 -1.39 24.37
N ARG A 126 -17.28 -0.86 23.29
CA ARG A 126 -17.55 -1.35 21.92
C ARG A 126 -17.11 -2.80 21.72
N ALA A 127 -15.94 -3.18 22.23
CA ALA A 127 -15.44 -4.55 22.15
C ALA A 127 -16.34 -5.52 22.94
N MET A 128 -16.80 -5.13 24.13
CA MET A 128 -17.77 -5.88 24.92
C MET A 128 -19.10 -6.07 24.18
N ALA A 129 -19.61 -5.03 23.52
CA ALA A 129 -20.83 -5.14 22.71
C ALA A 129 -20.66 -6.16 21.57
N ARG A 130 -19.55 -6.10 20.83
CA ARG A 130 -19.24 -7.07 19.77
C ARG A 130 -19.06 -8.50 20.30
N MET A 131 -18.44 -8.66 21.46
CA MET A 131 -18.33 -9.97 22.12
C MET A 131 -19.71 -10.53 22.47
N LEU A 132 -20.63 -9.70 22.98
CA LEU A 132 -22.00 -10.10 23.30
C LEU A 132 -22.89 -10.32 22.07
N ASP A 133 -22.47 -9.85 20.90
CA ASP A 133 -23.09 -10.16 19.62
C ASP A 133 -22.76 -11.56 19.09
N ASP A 134 -21.67 -12.17 19.57
CA ASP A 134 -21.33 -13.56 19.25
C ASP A 134 -22.29 -14.53 19.97
N PRO A 135 -23.04 -15.39 19.23
CA PRO A 135 -23.97 -16.35 19.82
C PRO A 135 -23.33 -17.32 20.80
N ALA A 136 -22.09 -17.76 20.56
CA ALA A 136 -21.37 -18.68 21.43
C ALA A 136 -20.97 -17.99 22.74
N ALA A 137 -20.47 -16.75 22.67
CA ALA A 137 -20.12 -15.97 23.85
C ALA A 137 -21.37 -15.61 24.68
N ARG A 138 -22.45 -15.19 24.01
CA ARG A 138 -23.73 -14.82 24.65
C ARG A 138 -24.34 -15.95 25.47
N HIS A 139 -24.12 -17.21 25.07
CA HIS A 139 -24.64 -18.36 25.80
C HIS A 139 -23.89 -18.62 27.13
N ILE A 140 -22.65 -18.16 27.24
CA ILE A 140 -21.77 -18.45 28.38
C ILE A 140 -21.70 -17.24 29.34
N LEU A 141 -21.81 -16.03 28.81
CA LEU A 141 -21.67 -14.80 29.58
C LEU A 141 -23.00 -14.38 30.24
N PRO A 142 -22.96 -13.75 31.42
CA PRO A 142 -24.12 -13.12 32.03
C PRO A 142 -24.77 -12.08 31.11
N ALA A 143 -26.11 -11.97 31.19
CA ALA A 143 -26.87 -10.99 30.41
C ALA A 143 -26.59 -9.53 30.82
N ASP A 144 -26.21 -9.29 32.08
CA ASP A 144 -25.81 -7.99 32.58
C ASP A 144 -24.35 -8.02 33.03
N MET A 145 -23.55 -7.17 32.41
CA MET A 145 -22.11 -7.01 32.64
C MET A 145 -21.77 -5.55 32.96
N SER A 146 -22.77 -4.70 33.22
CA SER A 146 -22.60 -3.26 33.43
C SER A 146 -21.79 -2.91 34.67
N GLY A 147 -21.85 -3.76 35.70
CA GLY A 147 -21.13 -3.58 36.97
C GLY A 147 -19.64 -3.94 36.95
N LEU A 148 -19.11 -4.45 35.83
CA LEU A 148 -17.70 -4.81 35.73
C LEU A 148 -16.79 -3.56 35.68
N SER A 149 -15.66 -3.63 36.40
CA SER A 149 -14.61 -2.62 36.29
C SER A 149 -14.00 -2.60 34.89
N LEU A 150 -13.35 -1.50 34.52
CA LEU A 150 -12.65 -1.38 33.23
C LEU A 150 -11.59 -2.49 33.07
N ASP A 151 -10.78 -2.74 34.09
CA ASP A 151 -9.76 -3.80 34.08
C ASP A 151 -10.35 -5.21 33.87
N ALA A 152 -11.53 -5.47 34.45
CA ALA A 152 -12.23 -6.75 34.27
C ALA A 152 -12.78 -6.89 32.85
N LYS A 153 -13.39 -5.82 32.30
CA LYS A 153 -13.84 -5.79 30.90
C LYS A 153 -12.67 -5.97 29.93
N GLN A 154 -11.54 -5.32 30.19
CA GLN A 154 -10.31 -5.48 29.41
C GLN A 154 -9.80 -6.91 29.42
N SER A 155 -9.73 -7.53 30.60
CA SER A 155 -9.26 -8.91 30.75
C SER A 155 -10.18 -9.90 30.02
N LEU A 156 -11.50 -9.71 30.11
CA LEU A 156 -12.48 -10.54 29.40
C LEU A 156 -12.38 -10.40 27.89
N VAL A 157 -12.29 -9.16 27.38
CA VAL A 157 -12.09 -8.90 25.96
C VAL A 157 -10.80 -9.57 25.49
N ALA A 158 -9.68 -9.36 26.18
CA ALA A 158 -8.40 -9.97 25.82
C ALA A 158 -8.45 -11.50 25.80
N MET A 159 -9.05 -12.13 26.81
CA MET A 159 -9.23 -13.58 26.85
C MET A 159 -10.10 -14.10 25.70
N TYR A 160 -11.19 -13.39 25.40
CA TYR A 160 -12.06 -13.75 24.29
C TYR A 160 -11.32 -13.65 22.94
N GLN A 161 -10.55 -12.60 22.72
CA GLN A 161 -9.74 -12.43 21.52
C GLN A 161 -8.71 -13.56 21.38
N GLU A 162 -8.03 -13.94 22.46
CA GLU A 162 -7.05 -15.03 22.47
C GLU A 162 -7.70 -16.39 22.13
N CYS A 163 -8.87 -16.65 22.71
CA CYS A 163 -9.59 -17.92 22.49
C CYS A 163 -10.21 -18.04 21.09
N THR A 164 -10.60 -16.92 20.47
CA THR A 164 -11.35 -16.93 19.20
C THR A 164 -10.50 -16.51 18.00
N GLY A 165 -9.37 -15.84 18.23
CA GLY A 165 -8.60 -15.16 17.20
C GLY A 165 -9.31 -13.91 16.63
N HIS A 166 -10.47 -13.50 17.17
CA HIS A 166 -11.18 -12.31 16.71
C HIS A 166 -10.50 -11.05 17.25
N ASP A 167 -10.14 -10.13 16.36
CA ASP A 167 -9.56 -8.85 16.74
C ASP A 167 -10.65 -7.79 16.99
N LEU A 168 -11.18 -7.78 18.22
CA LEU A 168 -12.22 -6.85 18.65
C LEU A 168 -11.72 -5.41 18.82
N LEU A 169 -10.45 -5.23 19.17
CA LEU A 169 -9.83 -3.92 19.43
C LEU A 169 -9.16 -3.30 18.20
N GLY A 170 -8.98 -4.07 17.14
CA GLY A 170 -8.46 -3.58 15.87
C GLY A 170 -6.94 -3.56 15.74
N ALA A 171 -6.22 -4.27 16.60
CA ALA A 171 -4.75 -4.31 16.63
C ALA A 171 -4.11 -5.07 15.44
N CYS A 172 -4.86 -5.95 14.79
CA CYS A 172 -4.45 -6.83 13.68
C CYS A 172 -5.28 -6.60 12.40
N GLN A 173 -5.76 -5.38 12.15
CA GLN A 173 -6.72 -5.11 11.08
C GLN A 173 -6.16 -4.88 9.67
N LEU A 174 -4.86 -4.92 9.42
CA LEU A 174 -4.35 -4.70 8.05
C LEU A 174 -4.97 -5.67 7.01
N PRO A 175 -5.09 -6.99 7.26
CA PRO A 175 -5.71 -7.90 6.29
C PRO A 175 -7.21 -7.68 6.09
N GLU A 176 -7.97 -7.43 7.17
CA GLU A 176 -9.43 -7.22 7.08
C GLU A 176 -9.77 -5.86 6.49
N LEU A 177 -9.05 -4.81 6.88
CA LEU A 177 -9.27 -3.46 6.36
C LEU A 177 -8.94 -3.39 4.86
N VAL A 178 -7.91 -4.10 4.40
CA VAL A 178 -7.65 -4.27 2.96
C VAL A 178 -8.79 -5.00 2.26
N ARG A 179 -9.34 -6.08 2.86
CA ARG A 179 -10.51 -6.77 2.30
C ARG A 179 -11.73 -5.86 2.20
N TRP A 180 -11.97 -5.02 3.21
CA TRP A 180 -13.09 -4.09 3.23
C TRP A 180 -12.92 -2.97 2.20
N LEU A 181 -11.71 -2.43 2.06
CA LEU A 181 -11.37 -1.46 1.03
C LEU A 181 -11.54 -2.06 -0.38
N GLN A 182 -11.09 -3.31 -0.59
CA GLN A 182 -11.30 -4.03 -1.85
C GLN A 182 -12.79 -4.21 -2.17
N ARG A 183 -13.59 -4.62 -1.19
CA ARG A 183 -15.03 -4.83 -1.38
C ARG A 183 -15.76 -3.52 -1.66
N ALA A 184 -15.42 -2.45 -0.91
CA ALA A 184 -15.99 -1.13 -1.14
C ALA A 184 -15.63 -0.61 -2.54
N ALA A 185 -14.38 -0.77 -2.98
CA ALA A 185 -13.96 -0.39 -4.33
C ALA A 185 -14.73 -1.17 -5.41
N MET A 186 -14.91 -2.49 -5.24
CA MET A 186 -15.65 -3.32 -6.19
C MET A 186 -17.12 -2.89 -6.31
N ILE A 187 -17.79 -2.63 -5.19
CA ILE A 187 -19.19 -2.15 -5.20
C ILE A 187 -19.29 -0.77 -5.88
N HIS A 188 -18.32 0.11 -5.65
CA HIS A 188 -18.28 1.42 -6.29
C HIS A 188 -18.07 1.31 -7.81
N ASP A 189 -17.12 0.48 -8.28
CA ASP A 189 -16.88 0.25 -9.71
C ASP A 189 -18.13 -0.32 -10.41
N GLU A 190 -18.81 -1.28 -9.77
CA GLU A 190 -20.06 -1.85 -10.28
C GLU A 190 -21.16 -0.80 -10.38
N SER A 191 -21.33 0.01 -9.32
CA SER A 191 -22.34 1.07 -9.26
C SER A 191 -22.07 2.20 -10.27
N GLU A 192 -20.80 2.57 -10.47
CA GLU A 192 -20.40 3.55 -11.48
C GLU A 192 -20.66 3.04 -12.90
N ALA A 193 -20.33 1.78 -13.17
CA ALA A 193 -20.61 1.14 -14.46
C ALA A 193 -22.11 1.02 -14.76
N GLU A 194 -22.94 0.81 -13.75
CA GLU A 194 -24.41 0.82 -13.88
C GLU A 194 -24.95 2.23 -14.12
N ALA A 195 -24.45 3.24 -13.41
CA ALA A 195 -24.85 4.63 -13.58
C ALA A 195 -24.53 5.17 -15.00
N VAL A 196 -23.36 4.82 -15.53
CA VAL A 196 -22.94 5.19 -16.90
C VAL A 196 -23.81 4.49 -17.96
N ARG A 197 -24.20 3.22 -17.74
CA ARG A 197 -25.11 2.49 -18.63
C ARG A 197 -26.51 3.10 -18.62
N GLY A 198 -27.07 3.36 -17.44
CA GLY A 198 -28.38 4.01 -17.31
C GLY A 198 -28.45 5.39 -17.97
N HIS A 199 -27.37 6.18 -17.92
CA HIS A 199 -27.31 7.46 -18.64
C HIS A 199 -27.28 7.30 -20.17
N ARG A 200 -26.60 6.27 -20.71
CA ARG A 200 -26.61 6.03 -22.17
C ARG A 200 -27.98 5.61 -22.69
N ASP A 201 -28.70 4.80 -21.94
CA ASP A 201 -30.03 4.33 -22.34
C ASP A 201 -31.07 5.46 -22.31
N LEU A 202 -30.94 6.42 -21.41
CA LEU A 202 -31.78 7.63 -21.39
C LEU A 202 -31.49 8.60 -22.54
N VAL A 203 -30.23 8.67 -23.00
CA VAL A 203 -29.83 9.53 -24.13
C VAL A 203 -30.15 8.90 -25.49
N ALA A 204 -30.28 7.57 -25.57
CA ALA A 204 -30.64 6.87 -26.81
C ALA A 204 -32.16 6.83 -27.10
N VAL A 205 -33.00 7.24 -26.13
CA VAL A 205 -34.46 7.22 -26.21
C VAL A 205 -35.09 8.62 -26.33
N GLY A 206 -34.27 9.69 -26.34
CA GLY A 206 -34.68 11.08 -26.57
C GLY A 206 -34.26 11.60 -27.94
#